data_AF-A0A1H5Z9I6-F1
#
_entry.id   AF-A0A1H5Z9I6-F1
#
_cell.length_a   1.000
_cell.length_b   1.000
_cell.length_c   1.000
_cell.angle_alpha   90.00
_cell.angle_beta   90.00
_cell.angle_gamma   90.00
#
_symmetry.space_group_name_H-M   'P 1'
#
loop_
_entity.id
_entity.type
_entity.pdbx_description
1 polymer ?
#
loop_
_entity_poly.entity_id
_entity_poly.type
_entity_poly.pdbx_seq_one_letter_code
_entity_poly.pdbx_strand_id
1 'polypeptide(L)'
;MKNKYSELALVARFMEEKAEADCRAVQAQGDRLRGETVKASDAFREGMNVDWDDAAMQLSGMNETWLAWLAERQKSLNIALAKNRALEAHRTDQLRVKFSNRLAAEALVEMEALALKSEAKKKAQRKMASVILMAEAKNR
;
A
#
# COMPACT_ATOMS: atom_id res chain seq x y z
N MET A 1 20.00 -12.00 25.15
CA MET A 1 20.18 -12.31 23.71
C MET A 1 19.17 -11.48 22.94
N LYS A 2 19.62 -10.59 22.04
CA LYS A 2 18.71 -9.94 21.08
C LYS A 2 18.24 -11.01 20.09
N ASN A 3 16.93 -11.07 19.82
CA ASN A 3 16.39 -11.97 18.79
C ASN A 3 16.96 -11.55 17.43
N LYS A 4 17.65 -12.44 16.73
CA LYS A 4 18.32 -12.12 15.46
C LYS A 4 17.35 -11.60 14.38
N TYR A 5 16.05 -11.94 14.49
CA TYR A 5 15.02 -11.55 13.54
C TYR A 5 14.23 -10.31 13.97
N SER A 6 14.44 -9.76 15.18
CA SER A 6 13.67 -8.58 15.63
C SER A 6 13.92 -7.34 14.78
N GLU A 7 15.16 -7.17 14.30
CA GLU A 7 15.52 -6.05 13.41
C GLU A 7 14.90 -6.24 12.02
N LEU A 8 14.84 -7.48 11.52
CA LEU A 8 14.17 -7.81 10.26
C LEU A 8 12.67 -7.52 10.33
N ALA A 9 12.00 -7.91 11.43
CA ALA A 9 10.58 -7.64 11.65
C ALA A 9 10.28 -6.14 11.72
N LEU A 10 11.15 -5.37 12.39
CA LEU A 10 11.02 -3.92 12.45
C LEU A 10 11.13 -3.26 11.07
N VAL A 11 12.13 -3.66 10.27
CA VAL A 11 12.30 -3.16 8.91
C VAL A 11 11.14 -3.57 8.02
N ALA A 12 10.65 -4.81 8.13
CA ALA A 12 9.53 -5.29 7.33
C ALA A 12 8.25 -4.50 7.62
N ARG A 13 7.98 -4.18 8.88
CA ARG A 13 6.87 -3.30 9.29
C ARG A 13 7.00 -1.90 8.72
N PHE A 14 8.17 -1.28 8.82
CA PHE A 14 8.39 0.05 8.23
C PHE A 14 8.16 0.06 6.71
N MET A 15 8.57 -1.00 6.01
CA MET A 15 8.38 -1.13 4.57
C MET A 15 6.92 -1.31 4.17
N GLU A 16 6.12 -2.01 4.99
CA GLU A 16 4.67 -2.10 4.83
C GLU A 16 4.01 -0.75 5.08
N GLU A 17 4.32 -0.06 6.19
CA GLU A 17 3.78 1.27 6.50
C GLU A 17 4.06 2.28 5.39
N LYS A 18 5.27 2.25 4.81
CA LYS A 18 5.62 3.05 3.63
C LYS A 18 4.77 2.69 2.41
N ALA A 19 4.59 1.39 2.13
CA ALA A 19 3.78 0.95 1.00
C ALA A 19 2.30 1.32 1.17
N GLU A 20 1.77 1.31 2.40
CA GLU A 20 0.43 1.81 2.69
C GLU A 20 0.29 3.30 2.40
N ALA A 21 1.27 4.10 2.82
CA ALA A 21 1.27 5.54 2.55
C ALA A 21 1.29 5.82 1.03
N ASP A 22 2.10 5.07 0.26
CA ASP A 22 2.14 5.18 -1.19
C ASP A 22 0.79 4.80 -1.83
N CYS A 23 0.12 3.74 -1.36
CA CYS A 23 -1.24 3.38 -1.80
C CYS A 23 -2.25 4.51 -1.54
N ARG A 24 -2.28 5.05 -0.32
CA ARG A 24 -3.19 6.14 0.05
C ARG A 24 -2.95 7.39 -0.80
N ALA A 25 -1.69 7.71 -1.12
CA ALA A 25 -1.35 8.83 -1.98
C ALA A 25 -1.91 8.67 -3.41
N VAL A 26 -1.80 7.47 -4.00
CA VAL A 26 -2.34 7.19 -5.33
C VAL A 26 -3.87 7.16 -5.34
N GLN A 27 -4.50 6.67 -4.27
CA GLN A 27 -5.95 6.72 -4.11
C GLN A 27 -6.45 8.17 -4.04
N ALA A 28 -5.80 9.02 -3.23
CA ALA A 28 -6.14 10.43 -3.14
C ALA A 28 -5.96 11.17 -4.48
N GLN A 29 -4.92 10.82 -5.26
CA GLN A 29 -4.77 11.33 -6.61
C GLN A 29 -5.91 10.87 -7.53
N GLY A 30 -6.33 9.61 -7.41
CA GLY A 30 -7.48 9.07 -8.12
C GLY A 30 -8.78 9.80 -7.81
N ASP A 31 -9.03 10.11 -6.54
CA ASP A 31 -10.20 10.88 -6.10
C ASP A 31 -10.19 12.30 -6.67
N ARG A 32 -9.03 12.96 -6.67
CA ARG A 32 -8.87 14.29 -7.29
C ARG A 32 -9.19 14.25 -8.77
N LEU A 33 -8.61 13.31 -9.52
CA LEU A 33 -8.85 13.15 -10.95
C LEU A 33 -10.32 12.84 -11.26
N ARG A 34 -10.97 12.01 -10.45
CA ARG A 34 -12.42 11.74 -10.57
C ARG A 34 -13.22 13.02 -10.39
N GLY A 35 -12.91 13.82 -9.38
CA GLY A 35 -13.54 15.11 -9.14
C GLY A 35 -13.34 16.10 -10.28
N GLU A 36 -12.14 16.18 -10.84
CA GLU A 36 -11.85 17.02 -12.02
C GLU A 36 -12.61 16.57 -13.27
N THR A 37 -12.78 15.26 -13.44
CA THR A 37 -13.53 14.68 -14.58
C THR A 37 -15.02 15.01 -14.48
N VAL A 38 -15.60 14.96 -13.28
CA VAL A 38 -16.98 15.40 -13.04
C VAL A 38 -17.11 16.88 -13.37
N LYS A 39 -16.23 17.74 -12.85
CA LYS A 39 -16.26 19.19 -13.14
C LYS A 39 -16.13 19.50 -14.64
N ALA A 40 -15.25 18.78 -15.36
CA ALA A 40 -15.11 18.95 -16.80
C ALA A 40 -16.36 18.50 -17.56
N SER A 41 -17.03 17.45 -17.10
CA SER A 41 -18.29 16.96 -17.68
C SER A 41 -19.43 17.93 -17.44
N ASP A 42 -19.51 18.52 -16.24
CA ASP A 42 -20.50 19.53 -15.91
C ASP A 42 -20.29 20.82 -16.72
N ALA A 43 -19.05 21.30 -16.84
CA ALA A 43 -18.70 22.44 -17.69
C ALA A 43 -19.03 22.20 -19.17
N PHE A 44 -18.87 20.96 -19.65
CA PHE A 44 -19.30 20.57 -21.00
C PHE A 44 -20.82 20.63 -21.15
N ARG A 45 -21.57 20.10 -20.18
CA ARG A 45 -23.05 20.15 -20.21
C ARG A 45 -23.56 21.58 -20.13
N GLU A 46 -22.98 22.41 -19.27
CA GLU A 46 -23.29 23.83 -19.17
C GLU A 46 -23.00 24.54 -20.50
N GLY A 47 -21.82 24.33 -21.09
CA GLY A 47 -21.46 24.91 -22.38
C GLY A 47 -22.35 24.46 -23.54
N MET A 48 -22.92 23.26 -23.50
CA MET A 48 -23.91 22.79 -24.49
C MET A 48 -25.29 23.43 -24.30
N ASN A 49 -25.62 23.85 -23.07
CA ASN A 49 -26.92 24.45 -22.73
C ASN A 49 -26.91 25.99 -22.83
N VAL A 50 -25.77 26.61 -23.11
CA VAL A 50 -25.69 28.05 -23.43
C VAL A 50 -26.26 28.26 -24.83
N ASP A 51 -27.28 29.13 -24.94
CA ASP A 51 -27.74 29.62 -26.24
C ASP A 51 -26.62 30.44 -26.89
N TRP A 52 -25.89 29.82 -27.83
CA TRP A 52 -24.85 30.46 -28.64
C TRP A 52 -25.44 31.24 -29.83
N ASP A 53 -26.58 31.90 -29.61
CA ASP A 53 -27.29 32.70 -30.61
C ASP A 53 -26.59 34.04 -30.92
N ASP A 54 -25.43 34.29 -30.30
CA ASP A 54 -24.60 35.42 -30.62
C ASP A 54 -23.89 35.21 -31.97
N ALA A 55 -24.38 35.90 -33.00
CA ALA A 55 -23.86 35.83 -34.37
C ALA A 55 -22.34 36.09 -34.45
N ALA A 56 -21.77 36.85 -33.52
CA ALA A 56 -20.34 37.09 -33.42
C ALA A 56 -19.54 35.83 -33.01
N MET A 57 -20.10 34.96 -32.17
CA MET A 57 -19.45 33.69 -31.78
C MET A 57 -19.54 32.63 -32.86
N GLN A 58 -20.63 32.62 -33.64
CA GLN A 58 -20.76 31.74 -34.80
C GLN A 58 -19.80 32.15 -35.92
N LEU A 59 -19.73 33.45 -36.24
CA LEU A 59 -18.82 33.99 -37.27
C LEU A 59 -17.33 33.83 -36.92
N SER A 60 -16.98 33.76 -35.63
CA SER A 60 -15.59 33.64 -35.18
C SER A 60 -15.12 32.19 -34.97
N GLY A 61 -16.01 31.19 -35.05
CA GLY A 61 -15.65 29.78 -34.79
C GLY A 61 -15.24 29.49 -33.33
N MET A 62 -15.47 30.44 -32.42
CA MET A 62 -15.06 30.30 -31.01
C MET A 62 -15.80 29.16 -30.30
N ASN A 63 -17.03 28.83 -30.71
CA ASN A 63 -17.80 27.73 -30.13
C ASN A 63 -17.16 26.36 -30.43
N GLU A 64 -16.77 26.11 -31.68
CA GLU A 64 -16.09 24.87 -32.08
C GLU A 64 -14.75 24.70 -31.35
N THR A 65 -14.00 25.80 -31.22
CA THR A 65 -12.71 25.81 -30.52
C THR A 65 -12.88 25.52 -29.02
N TRP A 66 -13.89 26.09 -28.38
CA TRP A 66 -14.23 25.84 -26.98
C TRP A 66 -14.61 24.38 -26.73
N LEU A 67 -15.47 23.81 -27.58
CA LEU A 67 -15.88 22.41 -27.48
C LEU A 67 -14.74 21.44 -27.73
N ALA A 68 -13.87 21.74 -28.71
CA ALA A 68 -12.66 20.97 -28.96
C ALA A 68 -11.71 20.98 -27.75
N TRP A 69 -11.56 22.14 -27.10
CA TRP A 69 -10.76 22.27 -25.88
C TRP A 69 -11.34 21.44 -24.72
N LEU A 70 -12.66 21.50 -24.51
CA LEU A 70 -13.34 20.68 -23.49
C LEU A 70 -13.19 19.17 -23.76
N ALA A 71 -13.30 18.75 -25.02
CA ALA A 71 -13.12 17.36 -25.42
C ALA A 71 -11.68 16.86 -25.17
N GLU A 72 -10.67 17.65 -25.54
CA GLU A 72 -9.26 17.28 -25.28
C GLU A 72 -8.93 17.29 -23.78
N ARG A 73 -9.54 18.20 -23.01
CA ARG A 73 -9.44 18.19 -21.54
C ARG A 73 -10.02 16.90 -20.96
N GLN A 74 -11.22 16.50 -21.39
CA GLN A 74 -11.86 15.26 -20.94
C GLN A 74 -11.03 14.03 -21.28
N LYS A 75 -10.50 13.97 -22.51
CA LYS A 75 -9.60 12.90 -22.96
C LYS A 75 -8.32 12.83 -22.11
N SER A 76 -7.71 13.98 -21.83
CA SER A 76 -6.51 14.07 -20.98
C SER A 76 -6.77 13.56 -19.56
N LEU A 77 -7.91 13.93 -18.96
CA LEU A 77 -8.33 13.45 -17.64
C LEU A 77 -8.60 11.94 -17.64
N ASN A 78 -9.24 11.41 -18.68
CA ASN A 78 -9.45 9.97 -18.83
C ASN A 78 -8.14 9.19 -18.94
N ILE A 79 -7.16 9.70 -19.68
CA ILE A 79 -5.82 9.09 -19.78
C ILE A 79 -5.13 9.13 -18.41
N ALA A 80 -5.20 10.25 -17.69
CA ALA A 80 -4.64 10.37 -16.36
C ALA A 80 -5.30 9.39 -15.36
N LEU A 81 -6.62 9.24 -15.41
CA LEU A 81 -7.35 8.26 -14.61
C LEU A 81 -6.95 6.82 -14.93
N ALA A 82 -6.79 6.47 -16.21
CA ALA A 82 -6.34 5.14 -16.61
C ALA A 82 -4.93 4.84 -16.09
N LYS A 83 -4.00 5.81 -16.21
CA LYS A 83 -2.65 5.71 -15.63
C LYS A 83 -2.69 5.57 -14.12
N ASN A 84 -3.53 6.34 -13.44
CA ASN A 84 -3.68 6.26 -11.98
C ASN A 84 -4.21 4.90 -11.53
N ARG A 85 -5.19 4.32 -12.24
CA ARG A 85 -5.71 2.97 -11.96
C ARG A 85 -4.64 1.89 -12.10
N ALA A 86 -3.83 1.98 -13.15
CA ALA A 86 -2.71 1.05 -13.34
C ALA A 86 -1.67 1.20 -12.19
N LEU A 87 -1.39 2.44 -11.79
CA LEU A 87 -0.51 2.71 -10.65
C LEU A 87 -1.09 2.21 -9.33
N GLU A 88 -2.39 2.37 -9.10
CA GLU A 88 -3.09 1.91 -7.90
C GLU A 88 -3.01 0.38 -7.78
N ALA A 89 -3.26 -0.34 -8.88
CA ALA A 89 -3.11 -1.79 -8.93
C ALA A 89 -1.66 -2.20 -8.60
N HIS A 90 -0.68 -1.54 -9.22
CA HIS A 90 0.73 -1.81 -8.96
C HIS A 90 1.14 -1.55 -7.50
N ARG A 91 0.70 -0.44 -6.90
CA ARG A 91 0.98 -0.15 -5.48
C ARG A 91 0.29 -1.12 -4.54
N THR A 92 -0.93 -1.53 -4.85
CA THR A 92 -1.66 -2.54 -4.07
C THR A 92 -0.92 -3.88 -4.08
N ASP A 93 -0.39 -4.31 -5.23
CA ASP A 93 0.43 -5.51 -5.32
C ASP A 93 1.72 -5.39 -4.51
N GLN A 94 2.38 -4.23 -4.55
CA GLN A 94 3.57 -3.96 -3.72
C GLN A 94 3.24 -4.04 -2.23
N LEU A 95 2.13 -3.42 -1.80
CA LEU A 95 1.67 -3.49 -0.41
C LEU A 95 1.40 -4.93 0.01
N ARG A 96 0.75 -5.73 -0.82
CA ARG A 96 0.52 -7.16 -0.55
C ARG A 96 1.83 -7.91 -0.30
N VAL A 97 2.85 -7.67 -1.12
CA VAL A 97 4.18 -8.28 -0.94
C VAL A 97 4.83 -7.82 0.36
N LYS A 98 4.76 -6.52 0.70
CA LYS A 98 5.34 -6.01 1.95
C LYS A 98 4.62 -6.54 3.19
N PHE A 99 3.29 -6.62 3.14
CA PHE A 99 2.46 -7.26 4.17
C PHE A 99 2.87 -8.72 4.40
N SER A 100 2.99 -9.51 3.32
CA SER A 100 3.44 -10.91 3.42
C SER A 100 4.85 -11.02 4.01
N ASN A 101 5.77 -10.13 3.63
CA ASN A 101 7.11 -10.11 4.20
C ASN A 101 7.12 -9.76 5.70
N ARG A 102 6.26 -8.85 6.15
CA ARG A 102 6.10 -8.55 7.58
C ARG A 102 5.63 -9.80 8.34
N LEU A 103 4.58 -10.46 7.84
CA LEU A 103 4.08 -11.70 8.47
C LEU A 103 5.17 -12.78 8.56
N ALA A 104 5.95 -12.97 7.49
CA ALA A 104 7.05 -13.93 7.50
C ALA A 104 8.13 -13.55 8.53
N ALA A 105 8.47 -12.26 8.64
CA ALA A 105 9.46 -11.79 9.62
C ALA A 105 8.97 -11.95 11.07
N GLU A 106 7.69 -11.68 11.34
CA GLU A 106 7.07 -11.92 12.65
C GLU A 106 7.05 -13.40 13.02
N ALA A 107 6.72 -14.28 12.07
CA ALA A 107 6.77 -15.72 12.27
C ALA A 107 8.19 -16.20 12.61
N LEU A 108 9.23 -15.67 11.95
CA LEU A 108 10.63 -15.99 12.27
C LEU A 108 11.01 -15.56 13.69
N VAL A 109 10.54 -14.39 14.15
CA VAL A 109 10.74 -13.92 15.53
C VAL A 109 10.11 -14.88 16.53
N GLU A 110 8.88 -15.34 16.27
CA GLU A 110 8.18 -16.29 17.12
C GLU A 110 8.87 -17.67 17.15
N MET A 111 9.26 -18.18 15.98
CA MET A 111 9.98 -19.45 15.87
C MET A 111 11.29 -19.46 16.66
N GLU A 112 12.07 -18.37 16.58
CA GLU A 112 13.30 -18.22 17.36
C GLU A 112 13.02 -18.19 18.87
N ALA A 113 11.96 -17.49 19.29
CA ALA A 113 11.57 -17.44 20.70
C ALA A 113 11.16 -18.83 21.22
N LEU A 114 10.45 -19.62 20.41
CA LEU A 114 10.09 -21.01 20.74
C LEU A 114 11.32 -21.93 20.78
N ALA A 115 12.25 -21.78 19.83
CA ALA A 115 13.50 -22.54 19.80
C ALA A 115 14.34 -22.29 21.06
N LEU A 116 14.52 -21.03 21.46
CA LEU A 116 15.24 -20.65 22.68
C LEU A 116 14.57 -21.21 23.95
N LYS A 117 13.23 -21.17 24.04
CA LYS A 117 12.48 -21.77 25.16
C LYS A 117 12.68 -23.29 25.21
N SER A 118 12.61 -23.96 24.06
CA SER A 118 12.83 -25.41 23.94
C SER A 118 14.23 -25.80 24.38
N GLU A 119 15.26 -25.06 23.94
CA GLU A 119 16.65 -25.29 24.33
C GLU A 119 16.88 -25.06 25.83
N ALA A 120 16.31 -23.99 26.39
CA ALA A 120 16.36 -23.73 27.83
C ALA A 120 15.72 -24.86 28.64
N LYS A 121 14.56 -25.39 28.20
CA LYS A 121 13.89 -26.54 28.82
C LYS A 121 14.75 -27.80 28.78
N LYS A 122 15.34 -28.12 27.62
CA LYS A 122 16.27 -29.26 27.47
C LYS A 122 17.49 -29.12 28.39
N LYS A 123 18.05 -27.91 28.50
CA LYS A 123 19.19 -27.62 29.37
C LYS A 123 18.84 -27.78 30.85
N ALA A 124 17.65 -27.33 31.27
CA ALA A 124 17.17 -27.51 32.63
C ALA A 124 16.95 -29.00 32.98
N GLN A 125 16.35 -29.77 32.08
CA GLN A 125 16.17 -31.22 32.24
C GLN A 125 17.51 -31.97 32.39
N ARG A 126 18.50 -31.65 31.54
CA ARG A 126 19.85 -32.23 31.64
C ARG A 126 20.52 -31.91 32.98
N LYS A 127 20.38 -30.68 33.47
CA LYS A 127 20.91 -30.28 34.78
C LYS A 127 20.22 -31.05 35.92
N MET A 128 18.89 -31.16 35.90
CA MET A 128 18.16 -31.94 36.91
C MET A 128 18.57 -33.41 36.92
N ALA A 129 18.65 -34.05 35.75
CA ALA A 129 19.08 -35.44 35.64
C ALA A 129 20.50 -35.65 36.19
N SER A 130 21.43 -34.72 35.89
CA SER A 130 22.78 -34.76 36.45
C SER A 130 22.80 -34.59 37.98
N VAL A 131 21.95 -33.74 38.54
CA VAL A 131 21.85 -33.54 40.01
C VAL A 131 21.31 -34.79 40.69
N ILE A 132 20.28 -35.43 40.12
CA ILE A 132 19.70 -36.67 40.64
C ILE A 132 20.77 -37.77 40.66
N LEU A 133 21.48 -37.98 39.55
CA LEU A 133 22.55 -38.99 39.47
C LEU A 133 23.68 -38.73 40.48
N MET A 134 24.05 -37.46 40.72
CA MET A 134 25.06 -37.12 41.74
C MET A 134 24.56 -37.34 43.17
N ALA A 135 23.27 -37.12 43.44
CA ALA A 135 22.67 -37.38 44.74
C ALA A 135 22.60 -38.90 45.02
N GLU A 136 22.24 -39.71 44.02
CA GLU A 136 22.24 -41.17 44.11
C GLU A 136 23.66 -41.73 44.32
N ALA A 137 24.66 -41.15 43.66
CA ALA A 137 26.06 -41.56 43.83
C ALA A 137 26.65 -41.23 45.22
N LYS A 138 26.13 -40.21 45.92
CA LYS A 138 26.56 -39.87 47.29
C LYS A 138 25.89 -40.71 48.39
N ASN A 139 24.78 -41.36 48.08
CA ASN A 139 24.03 -42.21 49.01
C ASN A 139 24.41 -43.71 48.92
N ARG A 140 25.43 -44.05 48.14
CA ARG A 140 26.06 -45.37 48.06
C ARG A 140 27.45 -45.32 48.68
#